data_AF-A0A959WSL6-F1
#
_entry.id   AF-A0A959WSL6-F1
#
_cell.length_a   1.000
_cell.length_b   1.000
_cell.length_c   1.000
_cell.angle_alpha   90.00
_cell.angle_beta   90.00
_cell.angle_gamma   90.00
#
_symmetry.space_group_name_H-M   'P 1'
#
loop_
_entity.id
_entity.type
_entity.pdbx_description
1 polymer ?
#
loop_
_entity_poly.entity_id
_entity_poly.type
_entity_poly.pdbx_seq_one_letter_code
_entity_poly.pdbx_strand_id
1 'polypeptide(L)'
;MSRRLIHDERGLTMTELLVAMLVGMIVLGAIVTLVTVTAKSSGRITERVAANQLARPMMQRVMNEMHSACISPGLAPIQSGSNSDAISFIHGTGPDVSPTPVKRTIAWNSSNGYLTDQTFAKTGGTAPDWTFSSTPSSTYRLLEHVGQIGGTTPIFSYFAYENGVISDTPLPVPLSTDDAARTVQVTISLAVAPTKSGTSDEEGAPIELTNSALLRFSPSNEDTEQAGLPCT
;
A
#
# COMPACT_ATOMS: atom_id res chain seq x y z
N MET A 1 51.14 58.31 -25.09
CA MET A 1 50.26 57.94 -26.22
C MET A 1 48.94 57.44 -25.65
N SER A 2 47.91 58.29 -25.63
CA SER A 2 46.57 57.95 -25.11
C SER A 2 45.66 57.58 -26.27
N ARG A 3 45.17 56.34 -26.28
CA ARG A 3 44.34 55.77 -27.35
C ARG A 3 42.89 56.19 -27.08
N ARG A 4 42.39 57.19 -27.83
CA ARG A 4 40.97 57.58 -27.79
C ARG A 4 40.12 56.42 -28.29
N LEU A 5 39.31 55.86 -27.40
CA LEU A 5 38.16 55.03 -27.76
C LEU A 5 37.15 55.95 -28.45
N ILE A 6 37.00 55.79 -29.77
CA ILE A 6 35.94 56.44 -30.54
C ILE A 6 34.64 55.79 -30.07
N HIS A 7 33.80 56.56 -29.39
CA HIS A 7 32.46 56.14 -29.00
C HIS A 7 31.58 56.24 -30.25
N ASP A 8 31.20 55.10 -30.80
CA ASP A 8 30.32 55.01 -31.98
C ASP A 8 28.88 55.25 -31.48
N GLU A 9 28.41 56.50 -31.51
CA GLU A 9 27.04 56.89 -31.11
C GLU A 9 26.04 56.64 -32.25
N ARG A 10 26.00 55.41 -32.76
CA ARG A 10 24.95 54.98 -33.66
C ARG A 10 23.72 54.68 -32.82
N GLY A 11 22.75 55.60 -32.84
CA GLY A 11 21.45 55.38 -32.22
C GLY A 11 20.78 54.12 -32.76
N LEU A 12 20.08 53.40 -31.87
CA LEU A 12 19.29 52.22 -32.20
C LEU A 12 18.26 52.56 -33.28
N THR A 13 18.27 51.79 -34.37
CA THR A 13 17.24 51.95 -35.41
C THR A 13 15.91 51.40 -34.91
N MET A 14 14.78 51.98 -35.35
CA MET A 14 13.43 51.49 -35.01
C MET A 14 13.27 49.97 -35.29
N THR A 15 13.90 49.48 -36.36
CA THR A 15 13.87 48.06 -36.73
C THR A 15 14.65 47.18 -35.75
N GLU A 16 15.76 47.67 -35.21
CA GLU A 16 16.59 46.93 -34.24
C GLU A 16 15.88 46.82 -32.88
N LEU A 17 15.17 47.87 -32.46
CA LEU A 17 14.37 47.85 -31.24
C LEU A 17 13.18 46.88 -31.34
N LEU A 18 12.52 46.82 -32.51
CA LEU A 18 11.45 45.85 -32.77
C LEU A 18 11.95 44.40 -32.73
N VAL A 19 13.10 44.11 -33.37
CA VAL A 19 13.71 42.77 -33.34
C VAL A 19 14.12 42.40 -31.92
N ALA A 20 14.71 43.33 -31.16
CA ALA A 20 15.10 43.10 -29.77
C ALA A 20 13.88 42.77 -28.89
N MET A 21 12.76 43.49 -29.05
CA MET A 21 11.52 43.19 -28.33
C MET A 21 10.96 41.83 -28.69
N LEU A 22 10.94 41.48 -29.99
CA LEU A 22 10.43 40.19 -30.46
C LEU A 22 11.27 39.01 -29.93
N VAL A 23 12.60 39.11 -30.00
CA VAL A 23 13.51 38.11 -29.44
C VAL A 23 13.36 38.05 -27.91
N GLY A 24 13.21 39.19 -27.24
CA GLY A 24 12.96 39.25 -25.80
C GLY A 24 11.70 38.52 -25.37
N MET A 25 10.59 38.67 -26.11
CA MET A 25 9.35 37.94 -25.86
C MET A 25 9.52 36.42 -26.05
N ILE A 26 10.25 35.99 -27.08
CA ILE A 26 10.54 34.57 -27.32
C ILE A 26 11.34 33.98 -26.15
N VAL A 27 12.38 34.68 -25.70
CA VAL A 27 13.23 34.22 -24.58
C VAL A 27 12.45 34.17 -23.27
N LEU A 28 11.67 35.20 -22.96
CA LEU A 28 10.82 35.22 -21.76
C LEU A 28 9.78 34.09 -21.82
N GLY A 29 9.18 33.85 -22.98
CA GLY A 29 8.27 32.73 -23.21
C GLY A 29 8.95 31.38 -22.92
N ALA A 30 10.16 31.18 -23.43
CA ALA A 30 10.93 29.96 -23.20
C ALA A 30 11.31 29.76 -21.72
N ILE A 31 11.59 30.83 -20.98
CA ILE A 31 11.88 30.75 -19.54
C ILE A 31 10.62 30.36 -18.75
N VAL A 32 9.47 30.95 -19.06
CA VAL A 32 8.21 30.62 -18.39
C VAL A 32 7.80 29.16 -18.64
N THR A 33 7.96 28.65 -19.86
CA THR A 33 7.68 27.24 -20.15
C THR A 33 8.63 26.30 -19.40
N LEU A 34 9.92 26.62 -19.33
CA LEU A 34 10.89 25.84 -18.56
C LEU A 34 10.54 25.80 -17.06
N VAL A 35 10.20 26.94 -16.47
CA VAL A 35 9.84 27.04 -15.04
C VAL A 35 8.56 26.25 -14.76
N THR A 36 7.54 26.34 -15.63
CA THR A 36 6.27 25.61 -15.43
C THR A 36 6.44 24.10 -15.55
N VAL A 37 7.25 23.61 -16.50
CA VAL A 37 7.59 22.18 -16.62
C VAL A 37 8.37 21.70 -15.39
N THR A 38 9.35 22.48 -14.92
CA THR A 38 10.15 22.14 -13.75
C THR A 38 9.29 22.09 -12.48
N ALA A 39 8.39 23.06 -12.29
CA ALA A 39 7.48 23.08 -11.14
C ALA A 39 6.54 21.87 -11.12
N LYS A 40 5.99 21.48 -12.28
CA LYS A 40 5.15 20.26 -12.40
C LYS A 40 5.93 18.99 -12.08
N SER A 41 7.18 18.88 -12.55
CA SER A 41 8.04 17.73 -12.26
C SER A 41 8.33 17.60 -10.76
N SER A 42 8.66 18.69 -10.08
CA SER A 42 8.90 18.70 -8.63
C SER A 42 7.66 18.33 -7.81
N GLY A 43 6.47 18.78 -8.25
CA GLY A 43 5.19 18.38 -7.63
C GLY A 43 4.98 16.87 -7.68
N ARG A 44 5.12 16.26 -8.87
CA ARG A 44 4.97 14.81 -9.08
C ARG A 44 5.92 13.98 -8.22
N ILE A 45 7.17 14.41 -8.09
CA ILE A 45 8.16 13.71 -7.25
C ILE A 45 7.75 13.80 -5.77
N THR A 46 7.38 14.99 -5.30
CA THR A 46 6.99 15.20 -3.90
C THR A 46 5.76 14.38 -3.52
N GLU A 47 4.77 14.32 -4.40
CA GLU A 47 3.54 13.56 -4.22
C GLU A 47 3.79 12.05 -4.19
N ARG A 48 4.66 11.54 -5.06
CA ARG A 48 5.11 10.14 -5.02
C ARG A 48 5.84 9.82 -3.73
N VAL A 49 6.73 10.70 -3.28
CA VAL A 49 7.43 10.51 -2.01
C VAL A 49 6.44 10.47 -0.85
N ALA A 50 5.45 11.36 -0.82
CA ALA A 50 4.41 11.39 0.21
C ALA A 50 3.58 10.09 0.23
N ALA A 51 3.11 9.62 -0.94
CA ALA A 51 2.37 8.35 -1.03
C ALA A 51 3.22 7.16 -0.54
N ASN A 52 4.50 7.12 -0.89
CA ASN A 52 5.44 6.09 -0.45
C ASN A 52 5.65 6.11 1.08
N GLN A 53 5.83 7.31 1.65
CA GLN A 53 6.03 7.52 3.08
C GLN A 53 4.82 7.13 3.92
N LEU A 54 3.61 7.18 3.37
CA LEU A 54 2.40 6.71 4.06
C LEU A 54 2.20 5.21 3.89
N ALA A 55 2.44 4.68 2.69
CA ALA A 55 2.11 3.30 2.36
C ALA A 55 3.10 2.29 2.97
N ARG A 56 4.40 2.61 3.05
CA ARG A 56 5.40 1.70 3.66
C ARG A 56 5.16 1.44 5.15
N PRO A 57 4.98 2.46 6.02
CA PRO A 57 4.72 2.22 7.44
C PRO A 57 3.40 1.51 7.69
N MET A 58 2.38 1.80 6.87
CA MET A 58 1.11 1.06 6.91
C MET A 58 1.35 -0.43 6.68
N MET A 59 2.02 -0.77 5.57
CA MET A 59 2.28 -2.16 5.22
C MET A 59 3.14 -2.86 6.29
N GLN A 60 4.16 -2.17 6.83
CA GLN A 60 4.95 -2.69 7.95
C GLN A 60 4.10 -2.95 9.19
N ARG A 61 3.20 -2.03 9.55
CA ARG A 61 2.29 -2.21 10.68
C ARG A 61 1.39 -3.43 10.47
N VAL A 62 0.77 -3.56 9.29
CA VAL A 62 -0.08 -4.72 8.98
C VAL A 62 0.72 -6.02 9.04
N MET A 63 1.91 -6.07 8.43
CA MET A 63 2.74 -7.28 8.47
C MET A 63 3.20 -7.64 9.88
N ASN A 64 3.56 -6.66 10.71
CA ASN A 64 3.95 -6.91 12.10
C ASN A 64 2.79 -7.51 12.92
N GLU A 65 1.56 -7.06 12.68
CA GLU A 65 0.36 -7.59 13.33
C GLU A 65 -0.01 -8.97 12.80
N MET A 66 0.24 -9.24 11.52
CA MET A 66 0.04 -10.57 10.94
C MET A 66 1.07 -11.57 11.48
N HIS A 67 2.32 -11.15 11.71
CA HIS A 67 3.31 -12.00 12.38
C HIS A 67 2.95 -12.28 13.85
N SER A 68 2.13 -11.44 14.50
CA SER A 68 1.59 -11.69 15.85
C SER A 68 0.22 -12.36 15.85
N ALA A 69 -0.28 -12.80 14.69
CA ALA A 69 -1.59 -13.46 14.58
C ALA A 69 -1.61 -14.87 15.19
N CYS A 70 -0.43 -15.42 15.48
CA CYS A 70 -0.28 -16.73 16.07
C CYS A 70 -0.34 -16.67 17.60
N ILE A 71 -1.57 -16.61 18.15
CA ILE A 71 -1.79 -16.39 19.59
C ILE A 71 -2.24 -17.63 20.38
N SER A 72 -2.70 -18.68 19.72
CA SER A 72 -3.05 -19.94 20.37
C SER A 72 -2.90 -21.12 19.41
N PRO A 73 -2.44 -22.28 19.90
CA PRO A 73 -2.51 -23.53 19.15
C PRO A 73 -3.93 -23.82 18.67
N GLY A 74 -4.04 -24.34 17.45
CA GLY A 74 -5.31 -24.75 16.84
C GLY A 74 -6.13 -23.64 16.19
N LEU A 75 -5.77 -22.36 16.35
CA LEU A 75 -6.51 -21.27 15.72
C LEU A 75 -5.88 -20.80 14.41
N ALA A 76 -6.62 -20.91 13.30
CA ALA A 76 -6.20 -20.36 12.03
C ALA A 76 -5.94 -18.84 12.14
N PRO A 77 -4.74 -18.33 11.78
CA PRO A 77 -4.41 -16.92 11.93
C PRO A 77 -5.32 -16.06 11.03
N ILE A 78 -5.60 -16.56 9.82
CA ILE A 78 -6.58 -15.98 8.89
C ILE A 78 -7.94 -16.62 9.13
N GLN A 79 -8.98 -15.79 9.08
CA GLN A 79 -10.35 -16.19 9.30
C GLN A 79 -11.06 -16.48 7.97
N SER A 80 -12.02 -17.40 8.00
CA SER A 80 -12.89 -17.69 6.85
C SER A 80 -13.68 -16.46 6.42
N GLY A 81 -14.08 -16.42 5.14
CA GLY A 81 -14.73 -15.27 4.52
C GLY A 81 -13.79 -14.14 4.09
N SER A 82 -12.48 -14.24 4.41
CA SER A 82 -11.46 -13.39 3.80
C SER A 82 -11.43 -13.61 2.27
N ASN A 83 -11.22 -12.56 1.50
CA ASN A 83 -11.31 -12.55 0.03
C ASN A 83 -10.27 -11.62 -0.60
N SER A 84 -10.33 -11.40 -1.92
CA SER A 84 -9.36 -10.58 -2.67
C SER A 84 -9.23 -9.14 -2.17
N ASP A 85 -10.30 -8.61 -1.55
CA ASP A 85 -10.42 -7.21 -1.17
C ASP A 85 -10.45 -7.03 0.35
N ALA A 86 -10.63 -8.10 1.13
CA ALA A 86 -10.67 -8.02 2.58
C ALA A 86 -10.00 -9.21 3.26
N ILE A 87 -9.16 -8.93 4.23
CA ILE A 87 -8.53 -9.93 5.10
C ILE A 87 -9.02 -9.76 6.53
N SER A 88 -9.41 -10.87 7.15
CA SER A 88 -9.70 -10.93 8.58
C SER A 88 -8.71 -11.86 9.27
N PHE A 89 -8.09 -11.38 10.34
CA PHE A 89 -7.17 -12.17 11.15
C PHE A 89 -7.34 -11.84 12.63
N ILE A 90 -6.92 -12.76 13.49
CA ILE A 90 -6.94 -12.57 14.94
C ILE A 90 -5.50 -12.37 15.37
N HIS A 91 -5.24 -11.34 16.17
CA HIS A 91 -3.93 -11.08 16.74
C HIS A 91 -4.07 -10.70 18.21
N GLY A 92 -2.95 -10.72 18.93
CA GLY A 92 -2.90 -10.36 20.33
C GLY A 92 -1.55 -9.78 20.66
N THR A 93 -1.53 -8.54 21.13
CA THR A 93 -0.32 -7.84 21.53
C THR A 93 -0.50 -7.38 22.97
N GLY A 94 0.45 -7.70 23.83
CA GLY A 94 0.44 -7.26 25.22
C GLY A 94 1.59 -7.86 26.02
N PRO A 95 1.91 -7.28 27.20
CA PRO A 95 2.92 -7.82 28.11
C PRO A 95 2.42 -9.05 28.88
N ASP A 96 1.11 -9.30 28.84
CA ASP A 96 0.49 -10.39 29.57
C ASP A 96 0.85 -11.74 28.94
N VAL A 97 1.04 -12.75 29.78
CA VAL A 97 1.25 -14.15 29.38
C VAL A 97 0.09 -14.73 28.56
N SER A 98 -1.06 -14.06 28.57
CA SER A 98 -2.24 -14.36 27.76
C SER A 98 -2.81 -13.04 27.22
N PRO A 99 -2.29 -12.51 26.09
CA PRO A 99 -2.81 -11.27 25.52
C PRO A 99 -4.29 -11.42 25.17
N THR A 100 -5.07 -10.35 25.37
CA THR A 100 -6.48 -10.37 24.97
C THR A 100 -6.56 -10.42 23.45
N PRO A 101 -7.20 -11.43 22.86
CA PRO A 101 -7.28 -11.57 21.42
C PRO A 101 -8.18 -10.47 20.84
N VAL A 102 -7.80 -9.96 19.68
CA VAL A 102 -8.52 -8.95 18.94
C VAL A 102 -8.66 -9.42 17.50
N LYS A 103 -9.87 -9.36 16.96
CA LYS A 103 -10.09 -9.62 15.53
C LYS A 103 -9.92 -8.32 14.78
N ARG A 104 -9.17 -8.38 13.70
CA ARG A 104 -8.92 -7.24 12.81
C ARG A 104 -9.36 -7.60 11.40
N THR A 105 -10.03 -6.66 10.74
CA THR A 105 -10.43 -6.78 9.35
C THR A 105 -9.92 -5.58 8.59
N ILE A 106 -9.07 -5.84 7.60
CA ILE A 106 -8.59 -4.83 6.67
C ILE A 106 -9.32 -5.04 5.35
N ALA A 107 -10.02 -4.02 4.87
CA ALA A 107 -10.84 -4.10 3.68
C ALA A 107 -10.54 -2.95 2.72
N TRP A 108 -10.45 -3.26 1.44
CA TRP A 108 -10.39 -2.29 0.36
C TRP A 108 -11.79 -2.02 -0.16
N ASN A 109 -12.11 -0.75 -0.31
CA ASN A 109 -13.32 -0.29 -0.97
C ASN A 109 -12.97 0.16 -2.38
N SER A 110 -13.27 -0.67 -3.37
CA SER A 110 -12.99 -0.39 -4.78
C SER A 110 -13.72 0.85 -5.32
N SER A 111 -14.90 1.17 -4.80
CA SER A 111 -15.66 2.35 -5.22
C SER A 111 -15.01 3.66 -4.80
N ASN A 112 -14.36 3.68 -3.63
CA ASN A 112 -13.79 4.90 -3.05
C ASN A 112 -12.25 4.91 -3.04
N GLY A 113 -11.60 3.80 -3.37
CA GLY A 113 -10.14 3.66 -3.33
C GLY A 113 -9.55 3.78 -1.92
N TYR A 114 -10.29 3.38 -0.88
CA TYR A 114 -9.83 3.45 0.51
C TYR A 114 -9.52 2.07 1.07
N LEU A 115 -8.43 1.97 1.84
CA LEU A 115 -8.16 0.83 2.69
C LEU A 115 -8.60 1.16 4.11
N THR A 116 -9.54 0.40 4.66
CA THR A 116 -10.02 0.55 6.03
C THR A 116 -9.51 -0.56 6.91
N ASP A 117 -9.35 -0.24 8.19
CA ASP A 117 -8.92 -1.15 9.25
C ASP A 117 -9.95 -1.09 10.37
N GLN A 118 -10.58 -2.22 10.61
CA GLN A 118 -11.63 -2.40 11.58
C GLN A 118 -11.18 -3.37 12.65
N THR A 119 -11.37 -2.95 13.90
CA THR A 119 -11.03 -3.75 15.06
C THR A 119 -12.31 -4.21 15.74
N PHE A 120 -12.37 -5.48 16.12
CA PHE A 120 -13.49 -6.10 16.81
C PHE A 120 -13.00 -6.67 18.14
N ALA A 121 -13.54 -6.14 19.23
CA ALA A 121 -13.24 -6.63 20.57
C ALA A 121 -13.81 -8.03 20.79
N LYS A 122 -13.07 -8.85 21.55
CA LYS A 122 -13.56 -10.15 22.06
C LYS A 122 -14.79 -9.91 22.94
N THR A 123 -15.84 -10.68 22.69
CA THR A 123 -17.07 -10.67 23.51
C THR A 123 -17.18 -11.91 24.41
N GLY A 124 -16.53 -13.02 24.04
CA GLY A 124 -16.56 -14.25 24.83
C GLY A 124 -15.67 -15.37 24.27
N GLY A 125 -15.86 -16.57 24.81
CA GLY A 125 -15.13 -17.78 24.41
C GLY A 125 -13.75 -17.94 25.05
N THR A 126 -13.22 -19.16 24.93
CA THR A 126 -11.86 -19.55 25.31
C THR A 126 -11.10 -19.96 24.06
N ALA A 127 -9.77 -19.93 24.12
CA ALA A 127 -8.98 -20.41 22.98
C ALA A 127 -9.34 -21.89 22.69
N PRO A 128 -9.42 -22.32 21.43
CA PRO A 128 -9.27 -21.54 20.19
C PRO A 128 -10.56 -20.81 19.74
N ASP A 129 -11.71 -21.13 20.31
CA ASP A 129 -13.03 -20.66 19.88
C ASP A 129 -13.44 -19.31 20.52
N TRP A 130 -12.76 -18.23 20.13
CA TRP A 130 -13.15 -16.89 20.55
C TRP A 130 -14.34 -16.34 19.76
N THR A 131 -15.21 -15.64 20.47
CA THR A 131 -16.28 -14.86 19.86
C THR A 131 -15.96 -13.37 19.91
N PHE A 132 -16.25 -12.67 18.82
CA PHE A 132 -15.98 -11.25 18.65
C PHE A 132 -17.27 -10.48 18.41
N SER A 133 -17.25 -9.19 18.71
CA SER A 133 -18.35 -8.28 18.40
C SER A 133 -18.63 -8.26 16.89
N SER A 134 -19.90 -8.15 16.50
CA SER A 134 -20.30 -7.87 15.11
C SER A 134 -20.10 -6.40 14.73
N THR A 135 -19.99 -5.52 15.73
CA THR A 135 -19.77 -4.09 15.55
C THR A 135 -18.30 -3.76 15.82
N PRO A 136 -17.61 -3.04 14.92
CA PRO A 136 -16.23 -2.68 15.13
C PRO A 136 -16.11 -1.69 16.31
N SER A 137 -15.19 -1.96 17.23
CA SER A 137 -14.86 -1.05 18.33
C SER A 137 -14.09 0.19 17.85
N SER A 138 -13.34 0.05 16.75
CA SER A 138 -12.68 1.17 16.07
C SER A 138 -12.63 0.92 14.57
N THR A 139 -12.74 2.00 13.79
CA THR A 139 -12.55 1.99 12.34
C THR A 139 -11.59 3.11 11.97
N TYR A 140 -10.49 2.76 11.31
CA TYR A 140 -9.50 3.71 10.81
C TYR A 140 -9.37 3.59 9.30
N ARG A 141 -9.12 4.72 8.63
CA ARG A 141 -8.70 4.72 7.24
C ARG A 141 -7.17 4.64 7.20
N LEU A 142 -6.64 3.55 6.63
CA LEU A 142 -5.21 3.30 6.56
C LEU A 142 -4.57 4.05 5.40
N LEU A 143 -5.18 3.96 4.22
CA LEU A 143 -4.69 4.59 3.00
C LEU A 143 -5.83 5.06 2.12
N GLU A 144 -5.48 6.00 1.25
CA GLU A 144 -6.34 6.59 0.24
C GLU A 144 -5.73 6.42 -1.15
N HIS A 145 -6.59 6.48 -2.17
CA HIS A 145 -6.20 6.31 -3.57
C HIS A 145 -5.49 4.97 -3.82
N VAL A 146 -5.99 3.92 -3.16
CA VAL A 146 -5.52 2.55 -3.29
C VAL A 146 -6.26 1.85 -4.42
N GLY A 147 -5.52 1.16 -5.26
CA GLY A 147 -6.04 0.30 -6.32
C GLY A 147 -5.27 -1.01 -6.45
N GLN A 148 -5.76 -1.86 -7.33
CA GLN A 148 -5.09 -3.10 -7.72
C GLN A 148 -3.92 -2.82 -8.66
N ILE A 149 -2.83 -3.59 -8.51
CA ILE A 149 -1.70 -3.54 -9.45
C ILE A 149 -2.17 -4.03 -10.82
N GLY A 150 -2.00 -3.20 -11.85
CA GLY A 150 -2.47 -3.48 -13.22
C GLY A 150 -3.99 -3.67 -13.34
N GLY A 151 -4.78 -3.24 -12.35
CA GLY A 151 -6.25 -3.37 -12.35
C GLY A 151 -6.78 -4.81 -12.32
N THR A 152 -5.91 -5.79 -12.08
CA THR A 152 -6.24 -7.23 -12.17
C THR A 152 -5.64 -8.05 -11.03
N THR A 153 -4.55 -7.58 -10.42
CA THR A 153 -3.91 -8.29 -9.30
C THR A 153 -4.73 -8.08 -8.02
N PRO A 154 -5.22 -9.14 -7.36
CA PRO A 154 -5.93 -9.04 -6.08
C PRO A 154 -5.09 -8.34 -5.02
N ILE A 155 -5.73 -7.57 -4.13
CA ILE A 155 -5.02 -6.91 -3.04
C ILE A 155 -4.52 -7.93 -2.02
N PHE A 156 -5.35 -8.90 -1.68
CA PHE A 156 -5.00 -9.99 -0.79
C PHE A 156 -5.00 -11.30 -1.57
N SER A 157 -3.88 -12.01 -1.52
CA SER A 157 -3.72 -13.35 -2.08
C SER A 157 -3.25 -14.30 -0.99
N TYR A 158 -3.83 -15.49 -0.95
CA TYR A 158 -3.61 -16.49 0.10
C TYR A 158 -2.95 -17.72 -0.50
N PHE A 159 -1.94 -18.27 0.16
CA PHE A 159 -1.18 -19.41 -0.33
C PHE A 159 -1.08 -20.48 0.75
N ALA A 160 -1.01 -21.74 0.32
CA ALA A 160 -0.86 -22.91 1.18
C ALA A 160 0.39 -23.71 0.79
N TYR A 161 0.78 -24.66 1.63
CA TYR A 161 1.75 -25.67 1.26
C TYR A 161 1.12 -26.69 0.30
N GLU A 162 1.87 -27.05 -0.73
CA GLU A 162 1.59 -28.13 -1.65
C GLU A 162 2.89 -28.91 -1.85
N ASN A 163 2.91 -30.19 -1.51
CA ASN A 163 4.11 -31.04 -1.57
C ASN A 163 5.33 -30.47 -0.79
N GLY A 164 5.10 -29.83 0.36
CA GLY A 164 6.17 -29.29 1.22
C GLY A 164 6.78 -27.97 0.76
N VAL A 165 6.29 -27.38 -0.33
CA VAL A 165 6.65 -26.04 -0.81
C VAL A 165 5.42 -25.13 -0.85
N ILE A 166 5.61 -23.81 -0.78
CA ILE A 166 4.49 -22.87 -0.91
C ILE A 166 4.00 -22.94 -2.35
N SER A 167 2.71 -23.20 -2.57
CA SER A 167 2.13 -23.26 -3.91
C SER A 167 2.18 -21.86 -4.55
N ASP A 168 2.54 -21.79 -5.83
CA ASP A 168 2.44 -20.55 -6.61
C ASP A 168 0.99 -20.20 -6.98
N THR A 169 0.07 -21.17 -6.80
CA THR A 169 -1.35 -20.98 -7.08
C THR A 169 -2.05 -20.48 -5.82
N PRO A 170 -2.70 -19.31 -5.84
CA PRO A 170 -3.43 -18.82 -4.70
C PRO A 170 -4.66 -19.69 -4.41
N LEU A 171 -5.01 -19.81 -3.12
CA LEU A 171 -6.23 -20.46 -2.67
C LEU A 171 -7.47 -19.72 -3.23
N PRO A 172 -8.56 -20.45 -3.48
CA PRO A 172 -9.81 -19.84 -3.94
C PRO A 172 -10.37 -18.89 -2.87
N VAL A 173 -10.88 -17.75 -3.33
CA VAL A 173 -11.54 -16.74 -2.48
C VAL A 173 -13.03 -16.63 -2.82
N PRO A 174 -13.92 -16.39 -1.84
CA PRO A 174 -13.66 -16.25 -0.41
C PRO A 174 -13.17 -17.55 0.24
N LEU A 175 -12.27 -17.43 1.23
CA LEU A 175 -11.69 -18.58 1.92
C LEU A 175 -12.77 -19.36 2.69
N SER A 176 -12.83 -20.66 2.45
CA SER A 176 -13.54 -21.60 3.31
C SER A 176 -12.86 -21.73 4.67
N THR A 177 -13.51 -22.36 5.64
CA THR A 177 -12.89 -22.66 6.95
C THR A 177 -11.64 -23.53 6.80
N ASP A 178 -11.68 -24.51 5.89
CA ASP A 178 -10.55 -25.41 5.63
C ASP A 178 -9.40 -24.67 4.92
N ASP A 179 -9.71 -23.80 3.96
CA ASP A 179 -8.70 -23.00 3.26
C ASP A 179 -8.04 -21.96 4.19
N ALA A 180 -8.84 -21.34 5.05
CA ALA A 180 -8.34 -20.43 6.08
C ALA A 180 -7.38 -21.16 7.03
N ALA A 181 -7.71 -22.38 7.45
CA ALA A 181 -6.85 -23.23 8.27
C ALA A 181 -5.57 -23.66 7.54
N ARG A 182 -5.60 -23.84 6.22
CA ARG A 182 -4.42 -24.21 5.41
C ARG A 182 -3.56 -23.02 4.96
N THR A 183 -3.99 -21.79 5.20
CA THR A 183 -3.26 -20.59 4.77
C THR A 183 -1.92 -20.48 5.52
N VAL A 184 -0.84 -20.41 4.75
CA VAL A 184 0.56 -20.35 5.22
C VAL A 184 1.18 -19.00 4.94
N GLN A 185 0.87 -18.40 3.80
CA GLN A 185 1.38 -17.10 3.40
C GLN A 185 0.25 -16.23 2.90
N VAL A 186 0.33 -14.95 3.22
CA VAL A 186 -0.53 -13.92 2.64
C VAL A 186 0.35 -12.90 1.95
N THR A 187 0.04 -12.63 0.69
CA THR A 187 0.67 -11.56 -0.08
C THR A 187 -0.31 -10.39 -0.18
N ILE A 188 0.18 -9.20 0.15
CA ILE A 188 -0.52 -7.92 0.02
C ILE A 188 0.10 -7.18 -1.16
N SER A 189 -0.70 -6.92 -2.19
CA SER A 189 -0.28 -6.30 -3.45
C SER A 189 -1.17 -5.11 -3.76
N LEU A 190 -0.66 -3.89 -3.61
CA LEU A 190 -1.47 -2.69 -3.80
C LEU A 190 -0.72 -1.61 -4.60
N ALA A 191 -1.49 -0.81 -5.33
CA ALA A 191 -1.03 0.38 -6.01
C ALA A 191 -1.58 1.61 -5.26
N VAL A 192 -0.73 2.59 -4.97
CA VAL A 192 -1.14 3.85 -4.31
C VAL A 192 -0.89 5.00 -5.27
N ALA A 193 -1.97 5.68 -5.66
CA ALA A 193 -1.89 6.90 -6.44
C ALA A 193 -1.73 8.13 -5.53
N PRO A 194 -1.09 9.22 -6.02
CA PRO A 194 -0.92 10.42 -5.21
C PRO A 194 -2.22 11.24 -5.06
N THR A 195 -2.36 11.95 -3.94
CA THR A 195 -3.60 12.62 -3.51
C THR A 195 -4.01 13.88 -4.28
N LYS A 196 -3.13 14.45 -5.12
CA LYS A 196 -3.39 15.69 -5.85
C LYS A 196 -2.93 15.58 -7.31
N SER A 197 -3.79 15.09 -8.21
CA SER A 197 -3.60 15.40 -9.63
C SER A 197 -4.11 16.83 -9.90
N GLY A 198 -3.23 17.82 -9.73
CA GLY A 198 -3.53 19.23 -10.01
C GLY A 198 -3.88 19.53 -11.48
N THR A 199 -3.82 18.53 -12.37
CA THR A 199 -4.29 18.59 -13.75
C THR A 199 -4.81 17.20 -14.11
N SER A 200 -6.08 17.12 -14.53
CA SER A 200 -6.88 15.91 -14.77
C SER A 200 -6.33 14.91 -15.78
N ASP A 201 -5.20 15.20 -16.44
CA ASP A 201 -4.73 14.44 -17.59
C ASP A 201 -3.40 13.70 -17.34
N GLU A 202 -2.79 13.89 -16.17
CA GLU A 202 -1.61 13.13 -15.75
C GLU A 202 -1.84 12.58 -14.34
N GLU A 203 -2.61 11.49 -14.27
CA GLU A 203 -2.63 10.63 -13.10
C GLU A 203 -1.20 10.11 -12.88
N GLY A 204 -0.49 10.68 -11.91
CA GLY A 204 0.89 10.33 -11.64
C GLY A 204 0.98 8.82 -11.42
N ALA A 205 1.80 8.13 -12.23
CA ALA A 205 1.79 6.67 -12.25
C ALA A 205 1.92 6.13 -10.80
N PRO A 206 1.01 5.24 -10.40
CA PRO A 206 0.88 4.81 -9.02
C PRO A 206 2.15 4.11 -8.56
N ILE A 207 2.37 4.11 -7.25
CA ILE A 207 3.45 3.34 -6.65
C ILE A 207 2.90 1.97 -6.30
N GLU A 208 3.53 0.95 -6.86
CA GLU A 208 3.19 -0.45 -6.61
C GLU A 208 4.00 -0.94 -5.40
N LEU A 209 3.30 -1.57 -4.47
CA LEU A 209 3.87 -2.14 -3.25
C LEU A 209 3.36 -3.57 -3.11
N THR A 210 4.31 -4.50 -3.02
CA THR A 210 4.03 -5.91 -2.76
C THR A 210 4.84 -6.35 -1.56
N ASN A 211 4.21 -7.04 -0.63
CA ASN A 211 4.89 -7.66 0.50
C ASN A 211 4.12 -8.91 0.93
N SER A 212 4.78 -9.84 1.62
CA SER A 212 4.19 -11.09 2.08
C SER A 212 4.51 -11.34 3.54
N ALA A 213 3.51 -11.81 4.29
CA ALA A 213 3.69 -12.34 5.64
C ALA A 213 3.62 -13.87 5.59
N LEU A 214 4.62 -14.51 6.17
CA LEU A 214 4.61 -15.94 6.42
C LEU A 214 4.01 -16.17 7.80
N LEU A 215 2.94 -16.96 7.86
CA LEU A 215 2.17 -17.22 9.08
C LEU A 215 2.54 -18.55 9.74
N ARG A 216 3.24 -19.45 9.02
CA ARG A 216 3.67 -20.77 9.53
C ARG A 216 5.13 -21.04 9.16
N PHE A 217 5.93 -21.47 10.14
CA PHE A 217 7.38 -21.68 9.98
C PHE A 217 7.80 -23.16 9.83
N SER A 218 6.95 -24.12 10.19
CA SER A 218 7.24 -25.55 10.05
C SER A 218 6.37 -26.20 8.97
N PRO A 219 6.95 -26.96 8.03
CA PRO A 219 6.16 -27.88 7.23
C PRO A 219 5.55 -28.92 8.18
N SER A 220 4.29 -29.26 7.95
CA SER A 220 3.57 -30.31 8.68
C SER A 220 4.43 -31.57 8.76
N ASN A 221 4.92 -31.87 9.96
CA ASN A 221 5.47 -33.17 10.34
C ASN A 221 4.47 -34.27 9.93
N GLU A 222 4.98 -35.41 9.46
CA GLU A 222 4.25 -36.47 8.73
C GLU A 222 3.17 -37.23 9.53
N ASP A 223 2.72 -36.72 10.68
CA ASP A 223 1.62 -37.29 11.46
C ASP A 223 0.27 -36.72 10.99
N THR A 224 -0.35 -37.42 10.04
CA THR A 224 -1.61 -37.06 9.36
C THR A 224 -2.83 -36.79 10.26
N GLU A 225 -2.73 -36.96 11.59
CA GLU A 225 -3.84 -36.70 12.53
C GLU A 225 -3.61 -35.53 13.51
N GLN A 226 -2.38 -35.01 13.65
CA GLN A 226 -2.07 -33.87 14.54
C GLN A 226 -1.14 -32.81 13.93
N ALA A 227 -0.73 -32.99 12.68
CA ALA A 227 0.11 -32.04 11.97
C ALA A 227 -0.65 -30.78 11.56
N GLY A 228 -0.07 -29.61 11.83
CA GLY A 228 -0.55 -28.35 11.26
C GLY A 228 -1.45 -27.52 12.18
N LEU A 229 -1.25 -27.61 13.50
CA LEU A 229 -1.75 -26.56 14.37
C LEU A 229 -1.02 -25.25 13.98
N PRO A 230 -1.75 -24.18 13.67
CA PRO A 230 -1.21 -22.91 13.17
C PRO A 230 -0.21 -22.20 14.09
N CYS A 231 -0.08 -22.70 15.32
CA CYS A 231 0.82 -22.28 16.37
C CYS A 231 1.16 -23.53 17.18
N THR A 232 2.41 -23.98 17.17
CA THR A 232 2.90 -25.04 18.06
C THR A 232 4.15 -24.56 18.75
#